data_AF-A0AAD1S717-F1
#
_entry.id   AF-A0AAD1S717-F1
#
_cell.length_a   1.000
_cell.length_b   1.000
_cell.length_c   1.000
_cell.angle_alpha   90.00
_cell.angle_beta   90.00
_cell.angle_gamma   90.00
#
_symmetry.space_group_name_H-M   'P 1'
#
loop_
_entity.id
_entity.type
_entity.pdbx_description
1 polymer ?
#
loop_
_entity_poly.entity_id
_entity_poly.type
_entity_poly.pdbx_seq_one_letter_code
_entity_poly.pdbx_strand_id
1 'polypeptide(L)'
;MAVMGVQMVVTLLVATVMQRISPHVSFGRWLLCNGSLFRYKHPTEDELRALAGKQKPKAKRERRVNGVTDEKPLTVPRDIDLHLDTQPITTIDALVLRYFLEYQWFIDFSLYSTIIYLFTEGYYCLVDAQDEFNIGVLWCLMTVLFSIKVLFTVMQHYFRSVEGGERSVCLTFAFLFLLIAMIVMIVREEYLEFGLEPGLTNFCQNLEHFLKQQGWQSSVPFIKLAFKIALVALCSFIGGCLTFPGLRLAQTHLDALKMAADRPMLQLLLHASFLPPVIVVVLWIRPITRDFLLHAPMGKETVQLMSNSAYNTFRLWIIVVLCVLRLSLTRYHLQAYLGLAEQWVERMKREAGRISMLEIQRKISRIFCYLTVVALQYLAPIMLTIHCVLLLKSLGK
;
A
#
# COMPACT_ATOMS: atom_id res chain seq x y z
N MET A 1 -8.94 -28.14 33.87
CA MET A 1 -9.32 -27.81 32.48
C MET A 1 -9.31 -26.30 32.31
N ALA A 2 -8.21 -25.72 31.83
CA ALA A 2 -8.22 -24.33 31.37
C ALA A 2 -8.91 -24.33 30.01
N VAL A 3 -10.19 -23.95 29.98
CA VAL A 3 -11.08 -24.11 28.81
C VAL A 3 -10.72 -23.13 27.67
N MET A 4 -9.80 -22.18 27.88
CA MET A 4 -9.21 -21.35 26.82
C MET A 4 -7.69 -21.32 26.95
N GLY A 5 -6.98 -21.70 25.88
CA GLY A 5 -5.53 -21.55 25.79
C GLY A 5 -5.12 -20.08 25.89
N VAL A 6 -3.91 -19.82 26.39
CA VAL A 6 -3.40 -18.45 26.65
C VAL A 6 -3.53 -17.56 25.41
N GLN A 7 -3.29 -18.12 24.23
CA GLN A 7 -3.42 -17.41 22.97
C GLN A 7 -4.86 -16.94 22.68
N MET A 8 -5.88 -17.74 23.02
CA MET A 8 -7.29 -17.37 22.84
C MET A 8 -7.66 -16.21 23.75
N VAL A 9 -7.18 -16.23 24.99
CA VAL A 9 -7.40 -15.14 25.96
C VAL A 9 -6.79 -13.83 25.45
N VAL A 10 -5.54 -13.88 24.96
CA VAL A 10 -4.85 -12.71 24.41
C VAL A 10 -5.56 -12.19 23.16
N THR A 11 -6.02 -13.09 22.30
CA THR A 11 -6.79 -12.74 21.10
C THR A 11 -8.10 -12.03 21.45
N LEU A 12 -8.87 -12.56 22.42
CA LEU A 12 -10.11 -11.94 22.88
C LEU A 12 -9.87 -10.59 23.56
N LEU A 13 -8.78 -10.49 24.33
CA LEU A 13 -8.37 -9.24 24.97
C LEU A 13 -8.03 -8.18 23.91
N VAL A 14 -7.20 -8.51 22.92
CA VAL A 14 -6.84 -7.58 21.84
C VAL A 14 -8.04 -7.23 20.97
N ALA A 15 -8.95 -8.17 20.70
CA ALA A 15 -10.20 -7.89 19.99
C ALA A 15 -11.10 -6.92 20.79
N THR A 16 -11.20 -7.10 22.10
CA THR A 16 -11.96 -6.21 22.99
C THR A 16 -11.32 -4.82 23.06
N VAL A 17 -9.99 -4.76 23.17
CA VAL A 17 -9.20 -3.53 23.09
C VAL A 17 -9.44 -2.83 21.74
N MET A 18 -9.36 -3.56 20.63
CA MET A 18 -9.61 -2.99 19.31
C MET A 18 -11.03 -2.42 19.19
N GLN A 19 -12.03 -3.07 19.76
CA GLN A 19 -13.42 -2.57 19.73
C GLN A 19 -13.64 -1.36 20.66
N ARG A 20 -13.05 -1.36 21.85
CA ARG A 20 -13.28 -0.33 22.88
C ARG A 20 -12.34 0.87 22.77
N ILE A 21 -11.10 0.64 22.37
CA ILE A 21 -10.02 1.65 22.37
C ILE A 21 -9.83 2.28 20.99
N SER A 22 -10.12 1.59 19.86
CA SER A 22 -10.04 2.19 18.50
C SER A 22 -10.65 3.58 18.37
N PRO A 23 -11.83 3.87 18.93
CA PRO A 23 -12.44 5.20 18.81
C PRO A 23 -11.60 6.29 19.49
N HIS A 24 -10.94 5.95 20.60
CA HIS A 24 -10.21 6.89 21.45
C HIS A 24 -8.74 7.02 21.07
N VAL A 25 -8.08 5.90 20.75
CA VAL A 25 -6.66 5.85 20.36
C VAL A 25 -6.54 5.01 19.10
N SER A 26 -6.12 5.65 18.02
CA SER A 26 -5.92 5.02 16.71
C SER A 26 -4.56 5.41 16.16
N PHE A 27 -3.79 4.40 15.78
CA PHE A 27 -2.49 4.58 15.15
C PHE A 27 -2.65 5.14 13.73
N GLY A 28 -3.66 4.69 12.98
CA GLY A 28 -4.01 5.26 11.68
C GLY A 28 -4.31 6.76 11.78
N ARG A 29 -5.10 7.18 12.78
CA ARG A 29 -5.38 8.60 13.02
C ARG A 29 -4.13 9.38 13.41
N TRP A 30 -3.31 8.83 14.31
CA TRP A 30 -2.03 9.43 14.71
C TRP A 30 -1.06 9.58 13.52
N LEU A 31 -1.02 8.62 12.60
CA LEU A 31 -0.14 8.66 11.43
C LEU A 31 -0.42 9.90 10.57
N LEU A 32 -1.69 10.30 10.44
CA LEU A 32 -2.12 11.47 9.68
C LEU A 32 -2.17 12.78 10.49
N CYS A 33 -2.58 12.74 11.76
CA CYS A 33 -2.98 13.93 12.53
C CYS A 33 -1.99 14.37 13.61
N ASN A 34 -0.77 13.81 13.68
CA ASN A 34 0.23 14.17 14.70
C ASN A 34 0.91 15.55 14.48
N GLY A 35 0.31 16.44 13.68
CA GLY A 35 0.83 17.78 13.39
C GLY A 35 2.02 17.85 12.44
N SER A 36 2.55 16.72 11.96
CA SER A 36 3.69 16.68 11.03
C SER A 36 3.29 16.84 9.55
N LEU A 37 2.01 16.61 9.22
CA LEU A 37 1.50 16.77 7.87
C LEU A 37 0.77 18.11 7.75
N PHE A 38 1.09 18.84 6.69
CA PHE A 38 0.54 20.16 6.40
C PHE A 38 -0.31 20.10 5.14
N ARG A 39 -1.60 20.42 5.29
CA ARG A 39 -2.53 20.60 4.17
C ARG A 39 -2.51 22.04 3.71
N TYR A 40 -2.78 22.24 2.42
CA TYR A 40 -3.02 23.57 1.86
C TYR A 40 -4.48 23.94 2.04
N LYS A 41 -4.74 25.16 2.52
CA LYS A 41 -6.10 25.72 2.61
C LYS A 41 -6.60 26.02 1.21
N HIS A 42 -7.89 25.77 0.97
CA HIS A 42 -8.53 26.28 -0.24
C HIS A 42 -8.73 27.79 -0.08
N PRO A 43 -8.39 28.61 -1.09
CA PRO A 43 -8.52 30.05 -0.98
C PRO A 43 -9.99 30.45 -0.93
N THR A 44 -10.32 31.48 -0.15
CA THR A 44 -11.69 32.02 -0.10
C THR A 44 -12.01 32.80 -1.37
N GLU A 45 -13.29 32.92 -1.73
CA GLU A 45 -13.68 33.72 -2.90
C GLU A 45 -13.23 35.18 -2.77
N ASP A 46 -13.24 35.71 -1.54
CA ASP A 46 -12.83 37.08 -1.26
C ASP A 46 -11.32 37.29 -1.41
N GLU A 47 -10.50 36.32 -0.98
CA GLU A 47 -9.06 36.31 -1.27
C GLU A 47 -8.79 36.28 -2.78
N LEU A 48 -9.47 35.41 -3.51
CA LEU A 48 -9.33 35.31 -4.97
C LEU A 48 -9.78 36.61 -5.67
N ARG A 49 -10.86 37.26 -5.20
CA ARG A 49 -11.33 38.55 -5.71
C ARG A 49 -10.36 39.69 -5.39
N ALA A 50 -9.76 39.68 -4.19
CA ALA A 50 -8.79 40.67 -3.78
C ALA A 50 -7.52 40.57 -4.64
N LEU A 51 -6.99 39.35 -4.82
CA LEU A 51 -5.79 39.07 -5.62
C LEU A 51 -6.00 39.29 -7.11
N ALA A 52 -7.19 39.02 -7.64
CA ALA A 52 -7.52 39.31 -9.04
C ALA A 52 -7.65 40.82 -9.35
N GLY A 53 -7.47 41.69 -8.34
CA GLY A 53 -7.57 43.14 -8.46
C GLY A 53 -9.01 43.56 -8.73
N LYS A 54 -9.81 43.74 -7.66
CA LYS A 54 -11.21 44.23 -7.65
C LYS A 54 -11.81 44.31 -9.06
N GLN A 55 -12.40 43.22 -9.55
CA GLN A 55 -13.36 43.36 -10.64
C GLN A 55 -14.52 44.20 -10.10
N LYS A 56 -14.50 45.52 -10.35
CA LYS A 56 -15.70 46.34 -10.21
C LYS A 56 -16.80 45.57 -10.94
N PRO A 57 -17.97 45.33 -10.31
CA PRO A 57 -19.09 44.82 -11.07
C PRO A 57 -19.32 45.84 -12.17
N LYS A 58 -18.99 45.48 -13.43
CA LYS A 58 -19.47 46.25 -14.57
C LYS A 58 -20.97 46.23 -14.39
N ALA A 59 -21.57 47.40 -14.16
CA ALA A 59 -23.00 47.62 -14.17
C ALA A 59 -23.51 47.17 -15.53
N LYS A 60 -23.76 45.86 -15.67
CA LYS A 60 -24.16 45.24 -16.92
C LYS A 60 -25.67 45.29 -16.90
N ARG A 61 -26.18 46.38 -17.48
CA ARG A 61 -27.54 46.58 -17.96
C ARG A 61 -28.23 45.22 -18.17
N GLU A 62 -29.13 44.87 -17.26
CA GLU A 62 -29.90 43.63 -17.30
C GLU A 62 -30.64 43.54 -18.63
N ARG A 63 -30.20 42.66 -19.53
CA ARG A 63 -31.11 42.04 -20.49
C ARG A 63 -31.60 40.77 -19.83
N ARG A 64 -32.72 40.90 -19.11
CA ARG A 64 -33.52 39.77 -18.63
C ARG A 64 -34.01 39.01 -19.86
N VAL A 65 -33.57 37.77 -20.01
CA VAL A 65 -34.26 36.78 -20.84
C VAL A 65 -34.51 35.58 -19.92
N ASN A 66 -35.78 35.40 -19.58
CA ASN A 66 -36.39 34.19 -19.00
C ASN A 66 -35.84 33.65 -17.67
N GLY A 67 -35.99 34.42 -16.58
CA GLY A 67 -36.33 33.91 -15.24
C GLY A 67 -35.40 32.91 -14.52
N VAL A 68 -34.32 32.46 -15.14
CA VAL A 68 -33.31 31.58 -14.56
C VAL A 68 -31.99 32.34 -14.60
N THR A 69 -31.55 32.79 -13.43
CA THR A 69 -30.23 33.37 -13.26
C THR A 69 -29.21 32.25 -13.39
N ASP A 70 -28.72 31.99 -14.60
CA ASP A 70 -27.46 31.25 -14.78
C ASP A 70 -26.36 32.10 -14.14
N GLU A 71 -26.10 31.86 -12.85
CA GLU A 71 -24.95 32.44 -12.14
C GLU A 71 -23.68 31.93 -12.82
N LYS A 72 -23.18 32.68 -13.80
CA LYS A 72 -21.91 32.37 -14.44
C LYS A 72 -20.85 32.31 -13.34
N PRO A 73 -20.12 31.19 -13.22
CA PRO A 73 -19.16 31.02 -12.13
C PRO A 73 -18.13 32.15 -12.21
N LEU A 74 -17.87 32.79 -11.07
CA LEU A 74 -16.90 33.88 -10.98
C LEU A 74 -15.54 33.39 -11.45
N THR A 75 -14.94 34.10 -12.42
CA THR A 75 -13.67 33.71 -13.02
C THR A 75 -12.55 34.68 -12.69
N VAL A 76 -11.38 34.13 -12.38
CA VAL A 76 -10.14 34.87 -12.15
C VAL A 76 -9.15 34.59 -13.28
N PRO A 77 -8.24 35.53 -13.59
CA PRO A 77 -7.06 35.24 -14.40
C PRO A 77 -6.24 34.10 -13.79
N ARG A 78 -5.57 33.30 -14.61
CA ARG A 78 -4.75 32.17 -14.14
C ARG A 78 -3.40 32.61 -13.58
N ASP A 79 -2.89 33.74 -14.02
CA ASP A 79 -1.63 34.39 -13.63
C ASP A 79 -1.73 35.17 -12.30
N ILE A 80 -2.81 35.00 -11.54
CA ILE A 80 -2.95 35.62 -10.22
C ILE A 80 -1.82 35.16 -9.28
N ASP A 81 -1.33 36.08 -8.46
CA ASP A 81 -0.29 35.75 -7.48
C ASP A 81 -0.88 35.06 -6.24
N LEU A 82 -1.42 33.85 -6.44
CA LEU A 82 -1.98 33.02 -5.40
C LEU A 82 -0.87 32.27 -4.66
N HIS A 83 -0.75 32.54 -3.36
CA HIS A 83 0.03 31.72 -2.43
C HIS A 83 -0.91 30.94 -1.53
N LEU A 84 -0.66 29.64 -1.39
CA LEU A 84 -1.51 28.77 -0.59
C LEU A 84 -0.99 28.71 0.85
N ASP A 85 -1.84 29.07 1.79
CA ASP A 85 -1.56 28.90 3.21
C ASP A 85 -1.55 27.43 3.61
N THR A 86 -0.64 27.07 4.50
CA THR A 86 -0.53 25.72 5.06
C THR A 86 -1.15 25.65 6.46
N GLN A 87 -1.74 24.50 6.80
CA GLN A 87 -2.29 24.22 8.12
C GLN A 87 -2.00 22.76 8.51
N PRO A 88 -1.66 22.46 9.77
CA PRO A 88 -1.55 21.07 10.21
C PRO A 88 -2.89 20.34 10.09
N ILE A 89 -2.85 19.06 9.71
CA ILE A 89 -4.04 18.23 9.61
C ILE A 89 -4.58 17.93 11.01
N THR A 90 -5.84 18.32 11.25
CA THR A 90 -6.55 18.04 12.50
C THR A 90 -7.41 16.78 12.39
N THR A 91 -7.84 16.24 13.53
CA THR A 91 -8.73 15.06 13.58
C THR A 91 -10.10 15.33 12.97
N ILE A 92 -10.57 16.58 13.01
CA ILE A 92 -11.86 16.98 12.42
C ILE A 92 -11.74 17.02 10.89
N ASP A 93 -10.64 17.58 10.37
CA ASP A 93 -10.37 17.62 8.93
C ASP A 93 -10.29 16.20 8.33
N ALA A 94 -9.77 15.24 9.10
CA ALA A 94 -9.60 13.86 8.67
C ALA A 94 -10.94 13.15 8.39
N LEU A 95 -12.04 13.56 9.02
CA LEU A 95 -13.37 12.95 8.82
C LEU A 95 -13.94 13.21 7.42
N VAL A 96 -13.50 14.27 6.76
CA VAL A 96 -13.93 14.63 5.39
C VAL A 96 -13.16 13.81 4.34
N LEU A 97 -12.09 13.13 4.74
CA LEU A 97 -11.26 12.33 3.84
C LEU A 97 -12.00 11.07 3.37
N ARG A 98 -11.87 10.77 2.08
CA ARG A 98 -12.55 9.64 1.46
C ARG A 98 -12.00 8.31 1.98
N TYR A 99 -12.85 7.39 2.39
CA TYR A 99 -12.43 6.10 2.97
C TYR A 99 -11.61 6.24 4.27
N PHE A 100 -11.75 7.34 5.01
CA PHE A 100 -11.01 7.53 6.27
C PHE A 100 -11.27 6.41 7.29
N LEU A 101 -12.53 6.01 7.48
CA LEU A 101 -12.87 4.94 8.43
C LEU A 101 -12.26 3.58 8.02
N GLU A 102 -12.28 3.26 6.73
CA GLU A 102 -11.67 2.03 6.21
C GLU A 102 -10.15 2.06 6.37
N TYR A 103 -9.53 3.21 6.09
CA TYR A 103 -8.11 3.44 6.32
C TYR A 103 -7.74 3.25 7.80
N GLN A 104 -8.45 3.94 8.70
CA GLN A 104 -8.19 3.89 10.12
C GLN A 104 -8.28 2.45 10.64
N TRP A 105 -9.37 1.78 10.31
CA TRP A 105 -9.62 0.40 10.73
C TRP A 105 -8.56 -0.56 10.18
N PHE A 106 -8.19 -0.47 8.90
CA PHE A 106 -7.21 -1.37 8.28
C PHE A 106 -5.81 -1.22 8.90
N ILE A 107 -5.36 0.02 9.11
CA ILE A 107 -4.04 0.30 9.69
C ILE A 107 -3.97 -0.15 11.15
N ASP A 108 -5.01 0.14 11.93
CA ASP A 108 -5.09 -0.29 13.32
C ASP A 108 -5.15 -1.82 13.42
N PHE A 109 -5.98 -2.48 12.60
CA PHE A 109 -6.06 -3.94 12.54
C PHE A 109 -4.71 -4.58 12.21
N SER A 110 -3.99 -4.04 11.21
CA SER A 110 -2.67 -4.53 10.82
C SER A 110 -1.65 -4.41 11.96
N LEU A 111 -1.68 -3.30 12.71
CA LEU A 111 -0.83 -3.10 13.88
C LEU A 111 -1.16 -4.12 14.98
N TYR A 112 -2.44 -4.29 15.32
CA TYR A 112 -2.87 -5.27 16.33
C TYR A 112 -2.50 -6.70 15.93
N SER A 113 -2.67 -7.06 14.65
CA SER A 113 -2.27 -8.35 14.08
C SER A 113 -0.77 -8.60 14.25
N THR A 114 0.06 -7.58 13.98
CA THR A 114 1.52 -7.64 14.18
C THR A 114 1.85 -7.83 15.67
N ILE A 115 1.18 -7.10 16.57
CA ILE A 115 1.40 -7.23 18.03
C ILE A 115 1.03 -8.64 18.52
N ILE A 116 -0.12 -9.17 18.10
CA ILE A 116 -0.55 -10.53 18.46
C ILE A 116 0.47 -11.54 17.95
N TYR A 117 0.91 -11.42 16.70
CA TYR A 117 1.90 -12.31 16.14
C TYR A 117 3.22 -12.29 16.93
N LEU A 118 3.74 -11.09 17.23
CA LEU A 118 4.96 -10.92 18.02
C LEU A 118 4.81 -11.50 19.43
N PHE A 119 3.66 -11.29 20.07
CA PHE A 119 3.35 -11.90 21.36
C PHE A 119 3.34 -13.42 21.28
N THR A 120 2.66 -14.00 20.28
CA THR A 120 2.56 -15.44 20.10
C THR A 120 3.92 -16.08 19.83
N GLU A 121 4.77 -15.45 19.00
CA GLU A 121 6.15 -15.92 18.79
C GLU A 121 7.00 -15.79 20.06
N GLY A 122 6.86 -14.69 20.81
CA GLY A 122 7.53 -14.53 22.10
C GLY A 122 7.08 -15.58 23.13
N TYR A 123 5.80 -15.91 23.15
CA TYR A 123 5.24 -16.97 24.00
C TYR A 123 5.83 -18.34 23.63
N TYR A 124 5.89 -18.69 22.35
CA TYR A 124 6.52 -19.93 21.92
C TYR A 124 8.01 -19.99 22.25
N CYS A 125 8.74 -18.87 22.15
CA CYS A 125 10.15 -18.82 22.55
C CYS A 125 10.38 -19.06 24.06
N LEU A 126 9.39 -18.76 24.91
CA LEU A 126 9.52 -18.85 26.37
C LEU A 126 8.96 -20.16 26.95
N VAL A 127 7.86 -20.69 26.38
CA VAL A 127 7.07 -21.77 26.97
C VAL A 127 7.14 -23.08 26.17
N ASP A 128 7.76 -23.09 24.99
CA ASP A 128 7.93 -24.25 24.09
C ASP A 128 6.63 -25.07 23.88
N ALA A 129 5.50 -24.37 23.78
CA ALA A 129 4.17 -24.95 23.65
C ALA A 129 3.86 -25.37 22.19
N GLN A 130 4.54 -26.40 21.68
CA GLN A 130 4.45 -26.79 20.25
C GLN A 130 3.08 -27.35 19.81
N ASP A 131 2.22 -27.75 20.76
CA ASP A 131 0.92 -28.38 20.47
C ASP A 131 -0.27 -27.41 20.33
N GLU A 132 -0.08 -26.10 20.54
CA GLU A 132 -1.17 -25.11 20.42
C GLU A 132 -1.27 -24.51 19.00
N PHE A 133 -2.50 -24.37 18.49
CA PHE A 133 -2.78 -23.71 17.21
C PHE A 133 -2.32 -22.25 17.23
N ASN A 134 -1.40 -21.86 16.33
CA ASN A 134 -0.85 -20.51 16.28
C ASN A 134 -1.91 -19.50 15.81
N ILE A 135 -2.56 -18.83 16.76
CA ILE A 135 -3.57 -17.82 16.44
C ILE A 135 -2.97 -16.61 15.73
N GLY A 136 -1.69 -16.29 15.96
CA GLY A 136 -0.98 -15.22 15.26
C GLY A 136 -0.97 -15.41 13.74
N VAL A 137 -0.86 -16.66 13.26
CA VAL A 137 -0.95 -17.00 11.83
C VAL A 137 -2.33 -16.66 11.26
N LEU A 138 -3.41 -16.92 12.00
CA LEU A 138 -4.77 -16.56 11.57
C LEU A 138 -4.93 -15.04 11.41
N TRP A 139 -4.42 -14.27 12.36
CA TRP A 139 -4.46 -12.80 12.27
C TRP A 139 -3.63 -12.28 11.10
N CYS A 140 -2.46 -12.85 10.84
CA CYS A 140 -1.66 -12.51 9.67
C CYS A 140 -2.36 -12.84 8.36
N LEU A 141 -3.01 -14.00 8.27
CA LEU A 141 -3.81 -14.39 7.10
C LEU A 141 -4.97 -13.40 6.87
N MET A 142 -5.67 -12.99 7.93
CA MET A 142 -6.72 -11.97 7.83
C MET A 142 -6.17 -10.63 7.36
N THR A 143 -4.99 -10.21 7.83
CA THR A 143 -4.35 -8.97 7.34
C THR A 143 -4.01 -9.05 5.85
N VAL A 144 -3.54 -10.20 5.36
CA VAL A 144 -3.28 -10.43 3.92
C VAL A 144 -4.57 -10.31 3.12
N LEU A 145 -5.66 -10.95 3.56
CA LEU A 145 -6.96 -10.86 2.91
C LEU A 145 -7.51 -9.42 2.89
N PHE A 146 -7.42 -8.71 4.01
CA PHE A 146 -7.85 -7.31 4.09
C PHE A 146 -6.97 -6.38 3.25
N SER A 147 -5.67 -6.66 3.13
CA SER A 147 -4.78 -5.90 2.25
C SER A 147 -5.20 -6.07 0.79
N ILE A 148 -5.50 -7.30 0.35
CA ILE A 148 -6.00 -7.56 -1.01
C ILE A 148 -7.36 -6.89 -1.21
N LYS A 149 -8.28 -6.98 -0.23
CA LYS A 149 -9.58 -6.29 -0.28
C LYS A 149 -9.41 -4.79 -0.46
N VAL A 150 -8.56 -4.14 0.34
CA VAL A 150 -8.30 -2.70 0.27
C VAL A 150 -7.72 -2.31 -1.08
N LEU A 151 -6.74 -3.07 -1.58
CA LEU A 151 -6.15 -2.83 -2.91
C LEU A 151 -7.21 -2.99 -4.02
N PHE A 152 -8.10 -3.97 -3.89
CA PHE A 152 -9.22 -4.14 -4.80
C PHE A 152 -10.24 -2.99 -4.72
N THR A 153 -10.58 -2.50 -3.52
CA THR A 153 -11.47 -1.34 -3.34
C THR A 153 -10.88 -0.09 -3.99
N VAL A 154 -9.58 0.14 -3.80
CA VAL A 154 -8.86 1.24 -4.45
C VAL A 154 -8.87 1.07 -5.96
N MET A 155 -8.56 -0.12 -6.48
CA MET A 155 -8.63 -0.41 -7.92
C MET A 155 -10.03 -0.18 -8.48
N GLN A 156 -11.08 -0.69 -7.82
CA GLN A 156 -12.47 -0.50 -8.23
C GLN A 156 -12.86 0.98 -8.31
N HIS A 157 -12.30 1.81 -7.43
CA HIS A 157 -12.53 3.24 -7.47
C HIS A 157 -12.01 3.88 -8.77
N TYR A 158 -10.83 3.49 -9.26
CA TYR A 158 -10.31 3.88 -10.58
C TYR A 158 -11.13 3.29 -11.72
N PHE A 159 -11.59 2.05 -11.58
CA PHE A 159 -12.46 1.45 -12.59
C PHE A 159 -13.81 2.14 -12.73
N ARG A 160 -14.27 2.86 -11.72
CA ARG A 160 -15.53 3.64 -11.77
C ARG A 160 -15.34 5.06 -12.29
N SER A 161 -14.10 5.51 -12.55
CA SER A 161 -13.87 6.84 -13.13
C SER A 161 -14.47 6.92 -14.55
N VAL A 162 -14.92 8.12 -14.92
CA VAL A 162 -15.60 8.38 -16.21
C VAL A 162 -14.60 8.31 -17.38
N GLU A 163 -13.32 8.54 -17.11
CA GLU A 163 -12.24 8.49 -18.09
C GLU A 163 -11.82 7.03 -18.33
N GLY A 164 -12.16 6.49 -19.50
CA GLY A 164 -11.89 5.08 -19.84
C GLY A 164 -10.40 4.70 -19.86
N GLY A 165 -9.48 5.68 -19.89
CA GLY A 165 -8.02 5.45 -19.92
C GLY A 165 -7.47 4.76 -18.67
N GLU A 166 -8.03 5.04 -17.49
CA GLU A 166 -7.57 4.38 -16.25
C GLU A 166 -7.88 2.87 -16.27
N ARG A 167 -9.05 2.50 -16.80
CA ARG A 167 -9.49 1.11 -16.92
C ARG A 167 -8.59 0.31 -17.85
N SER A 168 -8.26 0.88 -19.00
CA SER A 168 -7.42 0.21 -20.00
C SER A 168 -6.01 -0.02 -19.46
N VAL A 169 -5.40 0.98 -18.81
CA VAL A 169 -4.08 0.84 -18.18
C VAL A 169 -4.08 -0.31 -17.18
N CYS A 170 -5.06 -0.37 -16.27
CA CYS A 170 -5.09 -1.44 -15.28
C CYS A 170 -5.26 -2.84 -15.92
N LEU A 171 -6.09 -2.96 -16.96
CA LEU A 171 -6.29 -4.22 -17.66
C LEU A 171 -5.04 -4.66 -18.42
N THR A 172 -4.35 -3.72 -19.07
CA THR A 172 -3.08 -4.00 -19.78
C THR A 172 -2.01 -4.49 -18.82
N PHE A 173 -1.85 -3.86 -17.65
CA PHE A 173 -0.90 -4.34 -16.64
C PHE A 173 -1.30 -5.67 -16.02
N ALA A 174 -2.60 -5.92 -15.77
CA ALA A 174 -3.05 -7.22 -15.30
C ALA A 174 -2.69 -8.34 -16.30
N PHE A 175 -2.87 -8.09 -17.60
CA PHE A 175 -2.43 -9.02 -18.65
C PHE A 175 -0.91 -9.16 -18.73
N LEU A 176 -0.16 -8.06 -18.57
CA LEU A 176 1.31 -8.12 -18.49
C LEU A 176 1.77 -9.00 -17.32
N PHE A 177 1.19 -8.82 -16.13
CA PHE A 177 1.51 -9.64 -14.96
C PHE A 177 1.06 -11.10 -15.11
N LEU A 178 0.00 -11.37 -15.89
CA LEU A 178 -0.38 -12.73 -16.27
C LEU A 178 0.74 -13.39 -17.08
N LEU A 179 1.24 -12.71 -18.11
CA LEU A 179 2.34 -13.23 -18.95
C LEU A 179 3.61 -13.44 -18.13
N ILE A 180 3.98 -12.48 -17.27
CA ILE A 180 5.14 -12.61 -16.39
C ILE A 180 4.95 -13.81 -15.44
N ALA A 181 3.78 -13.96 -14.83
CA ALA A 181 3.49 -15.10 -13.94
C ALA A 181 3.57 -16.44 -14.69
N MET A 182 3.07 -16.51 -15.93
CA MET A 182 3.21 -17.71 -16.77
C MET A 182 4.68 -18.05 -17.05
N ILE A 183 5.51 -17.06 -17.40
CA ILE A 183 6.95 -17.25 -17.63
C ILE A 183 7.62 -17.75 -16.34
N VAL A 184 7.35 -17.10 -15.21
CA VAL A 184 7.91 -17.47 -13.90
C VAL A 184 7.54 -18.90 -13.51
N MET A 185 6.32 -19.35 -13.82
CA MET A 185 5.87 -20.72 -13.57
C MET A 185 6.53 -21.79 -14.43
N ILE A 186 7.18 -21.41 -15.54
CA ILE A 186 7.95 -22.29 -16.41
C ILE A 186 9.41 -22.41 -15.94
N VAL A 187 9.92 -21.38 -15.24
CA VAL A 187 11.30 -21.39 -14.73
C VAL A 187 11.49 -22.50 -13.70
N ARG A 188 12.60 -23.24 -13.82
CA ARG A 188 12.93 -24.35 -12.92
C ARG A 188 13.23 -23.83 -11.51
N GLU A 189 12.84 -24.61 -10.49
CA GLU A 189 13.09 -24.26 -9.07
C GLU A 189 14.58 -24.13 -8.71
N GLU A 190 15.47 -24.68 -9.54
CA GLU A 190 16.91 -24.48 -9.44
C GLU A 190 17.32 -23.01 -9.56
N TYR A 191 16.55 -22.19 -10.28
CA TYR A 191 16.82 -20.76 -10.45
C TYR A 191 15.98 -19.88 -9.52
N LEU A 192 14.73 -20.27 -9.24
CA LEU A 192 13.79 -19.51 -8.41
C LEU A 192 13.34 -20.32 -7.18
N GLU A 193 13.68 -19.83 -5.99
CA GLU A 193 13.45 -20.55 -4.73
C GLU A 193 12.04 -20.32 -4.17
N PHE A 194 11.00 -20.71 -4.91
CA PHE A 194 9.62 -20.62 -4.40
C PHE A 194 9.18 -21.83 -3.58
N GLY A 195 9.79 -23.01 -3.80
CA GLY A 195 9.38 -24.26 -3.13
C GLY A 195 7.95 -24.68 -3.49
N LEU A 196 7.54 -24.41 -4.74
CA LEU A 196 6.16 -24.60 -5.17
C LEU A 196 5.85 -26.08 -5.45
N GLU A 197 6.80 -26.79 -6.05
CA GLU A 197 6.73 -28.20 -6.38
C GLU A 197 6.65 -29.09 -5.13
N PRO A 198 7.54 -28.96 -4.12
CA PRO A 198 7.41 -29.72 -2.87
C PRO A 198 6.14 -29.35 -2.08
N GLY A 199 5.76 -28.07 -2.07
CA GLY A 199 4.52 -27.63 -1.41
C GLY A 199 3.28 -28.23 -2.08
N LEU A 200 3.23 -28.23 -3.42
CA LEU A 200 2.14 -28.79 -4.20
C LEU A 200 2.08 -30.32 -4.08
N THR A 201 3.22 -31.02 -4.02
CA THR A 201 3.21 -32.47 -3.80
C THR A 201 2.64 -32.83 -2.44
N ASN A 202 3.01 -32.11 -1.39
CA ASN A 202 2.48 -32.32 -0.04
C ASN A 202 0.98 -32.03 0.01
N PHE A 203 0.53 -30.93 -0.62
CA PHE A 203 -0.89 -30.61 -0.73
C PHE A 203 -1.67 -31.70 -1.49
N CYS A 204 -1.16 -32.15 -2.64
CA CYS A 204 -1.81 -33.21 -3.42
C CYS A 204 -1.91 -34.52 -2.63
N GLN A 205 -0.87 -34.91 -1.89
CA GLN A 205 -0.88 -36.12 -1.05
C GLN A 205 -1.94 -36.04 0.06
N ASN A 206 -1.99 -34.90 0.77
CA ASN A 206 -2.98 -34.68 1.83
C ASN A 206 -4.41 -34.62 1.27
N LEU A 207 -4.59 -33.95 0.14
CA LEU A 207 -5.89 -33.85 -0.52
C LEU A 207 -6.35 -35.21 -1.07
N GLU A 208 -5.43 -36.02 -1.61
CA GLU A 208 -5.73 -37.37 -2.08
C GLU A 208 -6.17 -38.28 -0.92
N HIS A 209 -5.51 -38.18 0.24
CA HIS A 209 -5.95 -38.89 1.44
C HIS A 209 -7.37 -38.49 1.87
N PHE A 210 -7.69 -37.19 1.85
CA PHE A 210 -9.02 -36.69 2.17
C PHE A 210 -10.10 -37.08 1.14
N LEU A 211 -9.79 -36.97 -0.16
CA LEU A 211 -10.69 -37.34 -1.25
C LEU A 211 -10.98 -38.85 -1.28
N LYS A 212 -9.98 -39.68 -0.96
CA LYS A 212 -10.16 -41.13 -0.80
C LYS A 212 -11.15 -41.46 0.32
N GLN A 213 -11.13 -40.71 1.42
CA GLN A 213 -12.12 -40.87 2.50
C GLN A 213 -13.54 -40.49 2.06
N GLN A 214 -13.69 -39.58 1.09
CA GLN A 214 -14.99 -39.17 0.54
C GLN A 214 -15.41 -39.93 -0.74
N GLY A 215 -14.63 -40.92 -1.18
CA GLY A 215 -14.95 -41.75 -2.36
C GLY A 215 -14.71 -41.07 -3.72
N TRP A 216 -14.03 -39.93 -3.76
CA TRP A 216 -13.74 -39.20 -5.00
C TRP A 216 -12.37 -39.59 -5.56
N GLN A 217 -12.33 -40.11 -6.79
CA GLN A 217 -11.09 -40.36 -7.53
C GLN A 217 -10.78 -39.17 -8.45
N SER A 218 -10.17 -38.12 -7.91
CA SER A 218 -9.69 -37.00 -8.73
C SER A 218 -8.28 -37.27 -9.26
N SER A 219 -8.05 -37.04 -10.55
CA SER A 219 -6.73 -37.19 -11.17
C SER A 219 -5.76 -36.12 -10.63
N VAL A 220 -4.68 -36.56 -9.97
CA VAL A 220 -3.61 -35.70 -9.43
C VAL A 220 -3.08 -34.66 -10.45
N PRO A 221 -2.87 -35.00 -11.74
CA PRO A 221 -2.43 -34.01 -12.74
C PRO A 221 -3.39 -32.84 -12.92
N PHE A 222 -4.70 -33.07 -12.84
CA PHE A 222 -5.71 -32.03 -12.99
C PHE A 222 -5.67 -31.04 -11.81
N ILE A 223 -5.52 -31.56 -10.58
CA ILE A 223 -5.37 -30.73 -9.38
C ILE A 223 -4.12 -29.85 -9.48
N LYS A 224 -2.99 -30.43 -9.91
CA LYS A 224 -1.74 -29.67 -10.12
C LYS A 224 -1.93 -28.56 -11.15
N LEU A 225 -2.55 -28.85 -12.28
CA LEU A 225 -2.82 -27.86 -13.33
C LEU A 225 -3.75 -26.74 -12.82
N ALA A 226 -4.86 -27.11 -12.18
CA ALA A 226 -5.82 -26.15 -11.63
C ALA A 226 -5.18 -25.20 -10.62
N PHE A 227 -4.32 -25.73 -9.74
CA PHE A 227 -3.56 -24.93 -8.78
C PHE A 227 -2.62 -23.94 -9.48
N LYS A 228 -1.87 -24.38 -10.50
CA LYS A 228 -0.98 -23.50 -11.26
C LYS A 228 -1.76 -22.39 -11.97
N ILE A 229 -2.91 -22.70 -12.58
CA ILE A 229 -3.78 -21.71 -13.23
C ILE A 229 -4.32 -20.71 -12.19
N ALA A 230 -4.80 -21.19 -11.04
CA ALA A 230 -5.30 -20.35 -9.96
C ALA A 230 -4.23 -19.41 -9.41
N LEU A 231 -2.99 -19.90 -9.25
CA LEU A 231 -1.86 -19.09 -8.81
C LEU A 231 -1.52 -17.99 -9.82
N VAL A 232 -1.44 -18.33 -11.11
CA VAL A 232 -1.18 -17.36 -12.19
C VAL A 232 -2.28 -16.30 -12.24
N ALA A 233 -3.55 -16.71 -12.12
CA ALA A 233 -4.68 -15.78 -12.08
C ALA A 233 -4.61 -14.86 -10.84
N LEU A 234 -4.25 -15.40 -9.67
CA LEU A 234 -4.08 -14.61 -8.45
C LEU A 234 -2.92 -13.61 -8.59
N CYS A 235 -1.78 -14.01 -9.16
CA CYS A 235 -0.65 -13.12 -9.43
C CYS A 235 -1.03 -11.98 -10.39
N SER A 236 -1.76 -12.29 -11.48
CA SER A 236 -2.29 -11.29 -12.41
C SER A 236 -3.24 -10.30 -11.73
N PHE A 237 -4.16 -10.81 -10.92
CA PHE A 237 -5.10 -9.99 -10.17
C PHE A 237 -4.42 -9.06 -9.17
N ILE A 238 -3.50 -9.59 -8.34
CA ILE A 238 -2.73 -8.80 -7.37
C ILE A 238 -1.85 -7.77 -8.10
N GLY A 239 -1.19 -8.16 -9.20
CA GLY A 239 -0.40 -7.26 -10.03
C GLY A 239 -1.23 -6.10 -10.60
N GLY A 240 -2.42 -6.41 -11.12
CA GLY A 240 -3.40 -5.39 -11.55
C GLY A 240 -3.76 -4.43 -10.41
N CYS A 241 -4.09 -4.97 -9.23
CA CYS A 241 -4.41 -4.16 -8.05
C CYS A 241 -3.25 -3.26 -7.59
N LEU A 242 -2.00 -3.69 -7.79
CA LEU A 242 -0.79 -2.94 -7.43
C LEU A 242 -0.34 -1.93 -8.49
N THR A 243 -0.92 -1.94 -9.69
CA THR A 243 -0.49 -1.09 -10.81
C THR A 243 -0.62 0.39 -10.48
N PHE A 244 -1.81 0.84 -10.07
CA PHE A 244 -2.04 2.24 -9.69
C PHE A 244 -1.24 2.67 -8.46
N PRO A 245 -1.21 1.88 -7.36
CA PRO A 245 -0.29 2.12 -6.26
C PRO A 245 1.16 2.30 -6.70
N GLY A 246 1.64 1.46 -7.62
CA GLY A 246 3.01 1.52 -8.15
C GLY A 246 3.29 2.80 -8.95
N LEU A 247 2.41 3.16 -9.88
CA LEU A 247 2.53 4.40 -10.66
C LEU A 247 2.47 5.64 -9.77
N ARG A 248 1.58 5.66 -8.78
CA ARG A 248 1.46 6.75 -7.82
C ARG A 248 2.68 6.84 -6.92
N LEU A 249 3.20 5.71 -6.44
CA LEU A 249 4.41 5.64 -5.65
C LEU A 249 5.60 6.25 -6.40
N ALA A 250 5.77 5.91 -7.68
CA ALA A 250 6.84 6.47 -8.51
C ALA A 250 6.74 8.01 -8.62
N GLN A 251 5.54 8.54 -8.86
CA GLN A 251 5.32 9.98 -8.96
C GLN A 251 5.56 10.69 -7.62
N THR A 252 4.95 10.21 -6.54
CA THR A 252 5.12 10.80 -5.20
C THR A 252 6.55 10.67 -4.67
N HIS A 253 7.30 9.64 -5.09
CA HIS A 253 8.72 9.52 -4.79
C HIS A 253 9.54 10.61 -5.48
N LEU A 254 9.31 10.87 -6.77
CA LEU A 254 9.98 11.96 -7.49
C LEU A 254 9.66 13.32 -6.86
N ASP A 255 8.42 13.54 -6.44
CA ASP A 255 8.02 14.78 -5.78
C ASP A 255 8.65 14.90 -4.38
N ALA A 256 8.75 13.80 -3.63
CA ALA A 256 9.43 13.78 -2.34
C ALA A 256 10.93 14.08 -2.47
N LEU A 257 11.59 13.57 -3.52
CA LEU A 257 13.00 13.88 -3.79
C LEU A 257 13.23 15.36 -4.11
N LYS A 258 12.33 15.99 -4.85
CA LYS A 258 12.39 17.44 -5.12
C LYS A 258 12.23 18.25 -3.85
N MET A 259 11.29 17.89 -2.99
CA MET A 259 11.11 18.56 -1.69
C MET A 259 12.28 18.33 -0.73
N ALA A 260 12.99 17.21 -0.87
CA ALA A 260 14.16 16.86 -0.08
C ALA A 260 15.48 17.32 -0.70
N ALA A 261 15.46 18.21 -1.71
CA ALA A 261 16.65 18.67 -2.43
C ALA A 261 17.78 19.13 -1.50
N ASP A 262 17.44 19.82 -0.41
CA ASP A 262 18.40 20.40 0.53
C ASP A 262 18.88 19.41 1.61
N ARG A 263 18.43 18.14 1.58
CA ARG A 263 18.68 17.14 2.64
C ARG A 263 19.23 15.84 2.06
N PRO A 264 20.57 15.72 1.89
CA PRO A 264 21.17 14.57 1.20
C PRO A 264 20.90 13.23 1.89
N MET A 265 20.89 13.21 3.24
CA MET A 265 20.58 11.99 4.00
C MET A 265 19.14 11.52 3.78
N LEU A 266 18.18 12.43 3.65
CA LEU A 266 16.79 12.08 3.37
C LEU A 266 16.63 11.58 1.93
N GLN A 267 17.35 12.16 0.97
CA GLN A 267 17.37 11.66 -0.41
C GLN A 267 17.90 10.23 -0.49
N LEU A 268 19.02 9.94 0.19
CA LEU A 268 19.56 8.58 0.26
C LEU A 268 18.53 7.60 0.83
N LEU A 269 17.85 8.00 1.92
CA LEU A 269 16.83 7.17 2.57
C LEU A 269 15.61 6.94 1.66
N LEU A 270 15.18 7.97 0.92
CA LEU A 270 14.11 7.87 -0.07
C LEU A 270 14.49 6.93 -1.22
N HIS A 271 15.71 7.01 -1.74
CA HIS A 271 16.21 6.06 -2.77
C HIS A 271 16.25 4.63 -2.26
N ALA A 272 16.77 4.43 -1.04
CA ALA A 272 16.78 3.13 -0.37
C ALA A 272 15.37 2.57 -0.17
N SER A 273 14.37 3.43 0.01
CA SER A 273 12.96 3.07 0.17
C SER A 273 12.22 2.79 -1.14
N PHE A 274 12.78 3.16 -2.30
CA PHE A 274 12.19 2.87 -3.61
C PHE A 274 12.62 1.49 -4.15
N LEU A 275 13.84 1.06 -3.84
CA LEU A 275 14.42 -0.24 -4.21
C LEU A 275 13.84 -1.51 -3.56
N PRO A 276 13.10 -1.50 -2.42
CA PRO A 276 12.69 -2.73 -1.74
C PRO A 276 11.98 -3.78 -2.62
N PRO A 277 11.01 -3.44 -3.51
CA PRO A 277 10.37 -4.44 -4.35
C PRO A 277 11.37 -5.21 -5.23
N VAL A 278 12.41 -4.53 -5.74
CA VAL A 278 13.45 -5.15 -6.55
C VAL A 278 14.35 -6.04 -5.70
N ILE A 279 14.77 -5.55 -4.53
CA ILE A 279 15.60 -6.31 -3.60
C ILE A 279 14.88 -7.59 -3.17
N VAL A 280 13.58 -7.50 -2.87
CA VAL A 280 12.74 -8.66 -2.55
C VAL A 280 12.74 -9.67 -3.70
N VAL A 281 12.55 -9.27 -4.96
CA VAL A 281 12.61 -10.22 -6.08
C VAL A 281 13.98 -10.88 -6.21
N VAL A 282 15.07 -10.09 -6.09
CA VAL A 282 16.44 -10.58 -6.22
C VAL A 282 16.79 -11.62 -5.15
N LEU A 283 16.29 -11.46 -3.91
CA LEU A 283 16.52 -12.42 -2.80
C LEU A 283 15.95 -13.83 -3.04
N TRP A 284 15.06 -14.01 -4.03
CA TRP A 284 14.50 -15.31 -4.41
C TRP A 284 15.14 -15.90 -5.67
N ILE A 285 16.06 -15.17 -6.31
CA ILE A 285 16.85 -15.67 -7.44
C ILE A 285 18.10 -16.34 -6.88
N ARG A 286 18.08 -17.67 -6.83
CA ARG A 286 19.14 -18.50 -6.26
C ARG A 286 20.55 -18.16 -6.74
N PRO A 287 20.83 -18.06 -8.07
CA PRO A 287 22.19 -17.80 -8.54
C PRO A 287 22.72 -16.41 -8.18
N ILE A 288 21.84 -15.43 -7.94
CA ILE A 288 22.28 -14.05 -7.67
C ILE A 288 22.65 -13.87 -6.21
N THR A 289 21.84 -14.39 -5.30
CA THR A 289 22.01 -14.12 -3.87
C THR A 289 22.52 -15.32 -3.11
N ARG A 290 21.83 -16.45 -3.20
CA ARG A 290 22.15 -17.62 -2.38
C ARG A 290 23.45 -18.27 -2.80
N ASP A 291 23.63 -18.59 -4.08
CA ASP A 291 24.85 -19.25 -4.55
C ASP A 291 26.06 -18.30 -4.40
N PHE A 292 25.86 -16.99 -4.59
CA PHE A 292 26.88 -15.99 -4.34
C PHE A 292 27.31 -15.90 -2.87
N LEU A 293 26.36 -15.95 -1.91
CA LEU A 293 26.65 -15.88 -0.47
C LEU A 293 27.13 -17.21 0.12
N LEU A 294 26.70 -18.34 -0.45
CA LEU A 294 27.15 -19.68 -0.04
C LEU A 294 28.50 -20.05 -0.65
N HIS A 295 28.79 -19.57 -1.86
CA HIS A 295 29.99 -19.92 -2.63
C HIS A 295 30.66 -18.66 -3.18
N ALA A 296 30.94 -17.69 -2.31
CA ALA A 296 31.58 -16.44 -2.72
C ALA A 296 32.96 -16.75 -3.34
N PRO A 297 33.20 -16.40 -4.62
CA PRO A 297 34.48 -16.70 -5.27
C PRO A 297 35.54 -15.71 -4.77
N MET A 298 36.34 -16.11 -3.78
CA MET A 298 37.54 -15.38 -3.34
C MET A 298 38.76 -15.98 -4.02
N GLY A 299 38.93 -15.67 -5.31
CA GLY A 299 40.06 -16.16 -6.10
C GLY A 299 39.91 -17.63 -6.51
N LYS A 300 40.81 -18.50 -6.04
CA LYS A 300 40.81 -19.95 -6.38
C LYS A 300 40.02 -20.82 -5.40
N GLU A 301 39.59 -20.26 -4.28
CA GLU A 301 38.85 -20.98 -3.24
C GLU A 301 37.46 -20.35 -3.05
N THR A 302 36.46 -21.20 -2.84
CA THR A 302 35.11 -20.79 -2.48
C THR A 302 35.00 -20.76 -0.96
N VAL A 303 34.78 -19.57 -0.40
CA VAL A 303 34.55 -19.44 1.05
C VAL A 303 33.06 -19.51 1.30
N GLN A 304 32.66 -20.42 2.19
CA GLN A 304 31.28 -20.50 2.65
C GLN A 304 31.00 -19.35 3.63
N LEU A 305 30.44 -18.25 3.13
CA LEU A 305 30.18 -17.04 3.93
C LEU A 305 29.03 -17.25 4.93
N MET A 306 28.07 -18.13 4.62
CA MET A 306 26.88 -18.35 5.45
C MET A 306 26.35 -19.79 5.32
N SER A 307 25.60 -20.27 6.31
CA SER A 307 24.88 -21.56 6.24
C SER A 307 23.50 -21.40 5.58
N ASN A 308 22.90 -22.51 5.14
CA ASN A 308 21.58 -22.52 4.50
C ASN A 308 20.46 -21.97 5.42
N SER A 309 20.48 -22.30 6.71
CA SER A 309 19.49 -21.80 7.69
C SER A 309 19.68 -20.32 8.01
N ALA A 310 20.94 -19.86 8.09
CA ALA A 310 21.26 -18.47 8.28
C ALA A 310 20.81 -17.61 7.09
N TYR A 311 20.95 -18.10 5.84
CA TYR A 311 20.44 -17.39 4.65
C TYR A 311 18.93 -17.17 4.70
N ASN A 312 18.15 -18.21 5.02
CA ASN A 312 16.70 -18.10 5.12
C ASN A 312 16.28 -17.05 6.16
N THR A 313 16.95 -17.05 7.32
CA THR A 313 16.70 -16.07 8.39
C THR A 313 17.09 -14.65 7.98
N PHE A 314 18.25 -14.50 7.35
CA PHE A 314 18.76 -13.24 6.81
C PHE A 314 17.80 -12.64 5.78
N ARG A 315 17.32 -13.45 4.83
CA ARG A 315 16.35 -13.04 3.82
C ARG A 315 15.09 -12.46 4.45
N LEU A 316 14.51 -13.15 5.44
CA LEU A 316 13.30 -12.68 6.13
C LEU A 316 13.55 -11.36 6.87
N TRP A 317 14.67 -11.24 7.59
CA TRP A 317 15.03 -10.02 8.30
C TRP A 317 15.25 -8.81 7.39
N ILE A 318 15.94 -8.98 6.25
CA ILE A 318 16.10 -7.90 5.28
C ILE A 318 14.73 -7.34 4.87
N ILE A 319 13.76 -8.21 4.57
CA ILE A 319 12.45 -7.75 4.09
C ILE A 319 11.72 -7.00 5.21
N VAL A 320 11.79 -7.48 6.45
CA VAL A 320 11.22 -6.77 7.61
C VAL A 320 11.86 -5.38 7.74
N VAL A 321 13.19 -5.28 7.69
CA VAL A 321 13.91 -4.00 7.77
C VAL A 321 13.51 -3.05 6.64
N LEU A 322 13.44 -3.55 5.41
CA LEU A 322 13.03 -2.75 4.25
C LEU A 322 11.57 -2.28 4.38
N CYS A 323 10.68 -3.10 4.94
CA CYS A 323 9.30 -2.69 5.17
C CYS A 323 9.21 -1.64 6.29
N VAL A 324 9.97 -1.79 7.38
CA VAL A 324 10.06 -0.77 8.46
C VAL A 324 10.61 0.55 7.93
N LEU A 325 11.64 0.50 7.07
CA LEU A 325 12.18 1.66 6.38
C LEU A 325 11.07 2.39 5.59
N ARG A 326 10.30 1.66 4.77
CA ARG A 326 9.17 2.24 4.02
C ARG A 326 8.10 2.81 4.94
N LEU A 327 7.73 2.11 6.02
CA LEU A 327 6.76 2.62 6.99
C LEU A 327 7.22 3.94 7.61
N SER A 328 8.51 4.05 7.97
CA SER A 328 9.08 5.27 8.55
C SER A 328 9.02 6.46 7.59
N LEU A 329 9.11 6.22 6.28
CA LEU A 329 9.08 7.24 5.23
C LEU A 329 7.69 7.60 4.71
N THR A 330 6.65 6.89 5.16
CA THR A 330 5.25 7.12 4.73
C THR A 330 4.87 8.60 4.81
N ARG A 331 5.22 9.27 5.91
CA ARG A 331 4.86 10.68 6.13
C ARG A 331 5.48 11.62 5.09
N TYR A 332 6.72 11.38 4.68
CA TYR A 332 7.38 12.20 3.66
C TYR A 332 6.70 12.03 2.29
N HIS A 333 6.31 10.80 1.93
CA HIS A 333 5.55 10.55 0.71
C HIS A 333 4.14 11.19 0.75
N LEU A 334 3.47 11.15 1.90
CA LEU A 334 2.17 11.82 2.07
C LEU A 334 2.29 13.35 2.01
N GLN A 335 3.33 13.92 2.59
CA GLN A 335 3.59 15.36 2.49
C GLN A 335 3.91 15.77 1.04
N ALA A 336 4.70 14.96 0.33
CA ALA A 336 4.97 15.17 -1.09
C ALA A 336 3.70 15.18 -1.94
N TYR A 337 2.76 14.27 -1.63
CA TYR A 337 1.45 14.26 -2.27
C TYR A 337 0.64 15.53 -1.98
N LEU A 338 0.63 16.03 -0.73
CA LEU A 338 -0.07 17.26 -0.38
C LEU A 338 0.49 18.49 -1.13
N GLY A 339 1.81 18.54 -1.35
CA GLY A 339 2.44 19.60 -2.14
C GLY A 339 2.10 19.61 -3.64
N LEU A 340 1.39 18.59 -4.15
CA LEU A 340 0.80 18.66 -5.48
C LEU A 340 -0.17 19.84 -5.65
N ALA A 341 -0.78 20.31 -4.56
CA ALA A 341 -1.66 21.48 -4.60
C ALA A 341 -0.89 22.74 -5.00
N GLU A 342 0.27 22.98 -4.37
CA GLU A 342 1.13 24.11 -4.67
C GLU A 342 1.72 24.01 -6.08
N GLN A 343 2.26 22.85 -6.46
CA GLN A 343 2.77 22.63 -7.82
C GLN A 343 1.68 22.78 -8.91
N TRP A 344 0.42 22.48 -8.58
CA TRP A 344 -0.68 22.72 -9.49
C TRP A 344 -0.98 24.22 -9.63
N VAL A 345 -0.95 24.99 -8.53
CA VAL A 345 -1.09 26.45 -8.57
C VAL A 345 0.04 27.09 -9.37
N GLU A 346 1.29 26.69 -9.15
CA GLU A 346 2.43 27.19 -9.91
C GLU A 346 2.32 26.91 -11.41
N ARG A 347 1.83 25.72 -11.79
CA ARG A 347 1.58 25.39 -13.21
C ARG A 347 0.45 26.22 -13.79
N MET A 348 -0.65 26.39 -13.04
CA MET A 348 -1.75 27.26 -13.43
C MET A 348 -1.27 28.69 -13.68
N LYS A 349 -0.40 29.25 -12.83
CA LYS A 349 0.17 30.61 -13.02
C LYS A 349 0.91 30.79 -14.35
N ARG A 350 1.44 29.72 -14.94
CA ARG A 350 2.16 29.75 -16.22
C ARG A 350 1.25 29.64 -17.43
N GLU A 351 0.00 29.23 -17.24
CA GLU A 351 -0.97 29.05 -18.32
C GLU A 351 -1.78 30.34 -18.54
N ALA A 352 -1.87 30.79 -19.80
CA ALA A 352 -2.73 31.92 -20.14
C ALA A 352 -4.21 31.50 -20.11
N GLY A 353 -5.07 32.37 -19.55
CA GLY A 353 -6.52 32.18 -19.59
C GLY A 353 -7.22 32.60 -18.30
N ARG A 354 -8.53 32.33 -18.25
CA ARG A 354 -9.33 32.50 -17.03
C ARG A 354 -9.74 31.13 -16.51
N ILE A 355 -9.92 31.03 -15.21
CA ILE A 355 -10.38 29.82 -14.52
C ILE A 355 -11.47 30.21 -13.54
N SER A 356 -12.45 29.32 -13.31
CA SER A 356 -13.46 29.57 -12.29
C SER A 356 -12.86 29.43 -10.89
N MET A 357 -13.27 30.30 -9.95
CA MET A 357 -12.84 30.21 -8.55
C MET A 357 -13.20 28.85 -7.94
N LEU A 358 -14.37 28.32 -8.32
CA LEU A 358 -14.85 27.01 -7.89
C LEU A 358 -13.96 25.87 -8.40
N GLU A 359 -13.40 25.95 -9.61
CA GLU A 359 -12.45 24.94 -10.11
C GLU A 359 -11.15 24.93 -9.29
N ILE A 360 -10.62 26.10 -8.94
CA ILE A 360 -9.43 26.22 -8.06
C ILE A 360 -9.69 25.54 -6.72
N GLN A 361 -10.76 25.95 -6.04
CA GLN A 361 -11.14 25.39 -4.74
C GLN A 361 -11.39 23.89 -4.83
N ARG A 362 -12.15 23.43 -5.84
CA ARG A 362 -12.47 22.01 -6.04
C ARG A 362 -11.22 21.19 -6.29
N LYS A 363 -10.23 21.71 -7.02
CA LYS A 363 -8.98 20.99 -7.31
C LYS A 363 -8.14 20.82 -6.05
N ILE A 364 -7.93 21.88 -5.28
CA ILE A 364 -7.17 21.85 -4.02
C ILE A 364 -7.86 20.93 -3.00
N SER A 365 -9.18 21.09 -2.82
CA SER A 365 -9.97 20.25 -1.93
C SER A 365 -9.97 18.78 -2.36
N ARG A 366 -9.99 18.48 -3.66
CA ARG A 366 -9.92 17.10 -4.16
C ARG A 366 -8.58 16.44 -3.81
N ILE A 367 -7.47 17.16 -3.91
CA ILE A 367 -6.15 16.64 -3.51
C ILE A 367 -6.18 16.28 -2.03
N PHE A 368 -6.68 17.18 -1.18
CA PHE A 368 -6.80 16.90 0.25
C PHE A 368 -7.72 15.72 0.56
N CYS A 369 -8.96 15.71 0.05
CA CYS A 369 -9.94 14.65 0.30
C CYS A 369 -9.48 13.25 -0.16
N TYR A 370 -8.48 13.18 -1.04
CA TYR A 370 -7.95 11.93 -1.57
C TYR A 370 -6.72 11.40 -0.81
N LEU A 371 -6.24 12.14 0.20
CA LEU A 371 -5.05 11.80 0.98
C LEU A 371 -5.06 10.38 1.56
N THR A 372 -6.18 9.96 2.14
CA THR A 372 -6.38 8.61 2.71
C THR A 372 -6.32 7.51 1.66
N VAL A 373 -6.80 7.76 0.45
CA VAL A 373 -6.68 6.80 -0.66
C VAL A 373 -5.22 6.60 -1.01
N VAL A 374 -4.43 7.69 -1.08
CA VAL A 374 -2.98 7.62 -1.33
C VAL A 374 -2.26 6.93 -0.18
N ALA A 375 -2.67 7.19 1.07
CA ALA A 375 -2.12 6.51 2.24
C ALA A 375 -2.37 4.99 2.17
N LEU A 376 -3.57 4.56 1.77
CA LEU A 376 -3.88 3.14 1.55
C LEU A 376 -3.03 2.54 0.42
N GLN A 377 -2.83 3.26 -0.69
CA GLN A 377 -1.99 2.82 -1.80
C GLN A 377 -0.53 2.60 -1.39
N TYR A 378 -0.01 3.43 -0.47
CA TYR A 378 1.35 3.28 0.02
C TYR A 378 1.46 2.16 1.06
N LEU A 379 0.53 2.11 2.03
CA LEU A 379 0.63 1.23 3.19
C LEU A 379 0.13 -0.19 2.93
N ALA A 380 -0.92 -0.39 2.13
CA ALA A 380 -1.47 -1.73 1.91
C ALA A 380 -0.48 -2.72 1.29
N PRO A 381 0.34 -2.34 0.27
CA PRO A 381 1.39 -3.22 -0.23
C PRO A 381 2.45 -3.56 0.83
N ILE A 382 2.80 -2.60 1.70
CA ILE A 382 3.79 -2.82 2.76
C ILE A 382 3.24 -3.80 3.81
N MET A 383 1.99 -3.61 4.24
CA MET A 383 1.34 -4.51 5.18
C MET A 383 1.16 -5.91 4.60
N LEU A 384 0.81 -6.01 3.32
CA LEU A 384 0.75 -7.28 2.59
C LEU A 384 2.12 -7.98 2.62
N THR A 385 3.21 -7.28 2.28
CA THR A 385 4.56 -7.86 2.29
C THR A 385 5.01 -8.30 3.68
N ILE A 386 4.83 -7.47 4.71
CA ILE A 386 5.19 -7.82 6.10
C ILE A 386 4.47 -9.09 6.52
N HIS A 387 3.13 -9.14 6.38
CA HIS A 387 2.35 -10.27 6.88
C HIS A 387 2.59 -11.55 6.07
N CYS A 388 2.86 -11.45 4.76
CA CYS A 388 3.33 -12.59 3.97
C CYS A 388 4.67 -13.13 4.47
N VAL A 389 5.60 -12.27 4.89
CA VAL A 389 6.90 -12.68 5.47
C VAL A 389 6.71 -13.35 6.83
N LEU A 390 5.83 -12.82 7.68
CA LEU A 390 5.50 -13.43 8.97
C LEU A 390 4.85 -14.82 8.79
N LEU A 391 3.94 -14.95 7.83
CA LEU A 391 3.36 -16.25 7.45
C LEU A 391 4.41 -17.22 6.93
N LEU A 392 5.31 -16.76 6.06
CA LEU A 392 6.38 -17.58 5.51
C LEU A 392 7.33 -18.08 6.62
N LYS A 393 7.59 -17.25 7.64
CA LYS A 393 8.41 -17.64 8.80
C LYS A 393 7.74 -18.71 9.66
N SER A 394 6.42 -18.62 9.87
CA SER A 394 5.70 -19.58 10.72
C SER A 394 5.30 -20.87 10.00
N LEU A 395 5.01 -20.81 8.70
CA LEU A 395 4.61 -21.96 7.88
C LEU A 395 5.78 -22.65 7.15
N GLY A 396 6.93 -21.98 7.05
CA GLY A 396 8.15 -22.51 6.42
C GLY A 396 9.10 -23.22 7.38
N LYS A 397 8.68 -23.45 8.62
CA LYS A 397 9.26 -24.47 9.51
C LYS A 397 8.74 -25.83 9.08
#